data_AF-A0A8X7TVK4-F1
#
_entry.id   AF-A0A8X7TVK4-F1
#
_cell.length_a   1.000
_cell.length_b   1.000
_cell.length_c   1.000
_cell.angle_alpha   90.00
_cell.angle_beta   90.00
_cell.angle_gamma   90.00
#
_symmetry.space_group_name_H-M   'P 1'
#
loop_
_entity.id
_entity.type
_entity.pdbx_description
1 polymer ?
#
loop_
_entity_poly.entity_id
_entity_poly.type
_entity_poly.pdbx_seq_one_letter_code
_entity_poly.pdbx_strand_id
1 'polypeptide(L)'
;MPLGTSTKFKACIILPGDVDENDLRCWRRAYVCCRITSRGNDLNTCFKIAERVVPGHLYAFEVEVETEEMTSTELVFVFEIQFDYSLVERSEEWEIKECGMLQLLEVPSLHADKHY
;
A
#
# COMPACT_ATOMS: atom_id res chain seq x y z
N MET A 1 2.76 1.34 -29.84
CA MET A 1 1.84 1.79 -28.78
C MET A 1 2.68 2.57 -27.80
N PRO A 2 2.36 3.83 -27.44
CA PRO A 2 2.99 4.39 -26.26
C PRO A 2 2.42 3.61 -25.08
N LEU A 3 3.25 2.75 -24.46
CA LEU A 3 2.94 2.20 -23.14
C LEU A 3 2.67 3.40 -22.23
N GLY A 4 1.59 3.34 -21.44
CA GLY A 4 1.30 4.36 -20.43
C GLY A 4 2.57 4.70 -19.65
N THR A 5 2.82 6.00 -19.47
CA THR A 5 4.00 6.53 -18.79
C THR A 5 4.21 5.89 -17.42
N SER A 6 3.11 5.50 -16.77
CA SER A 6 3.07 4.85 -15.48
C SER A 6 2.14 3.63 -15.46
N THR A 7 2.34 2.78 -14.45
CA THR A 7 1.45 1.68 -14.11
C THR A 7 0.90 1.90 -12.70
N LYS A 8 -0.42 1.77 -12.55
CA LYS A 8 -1.13 1.94 -11.28
C LYS A 8 -1.45 0.59 -10.65
N PHE A 9 -1.33 0.54 -9.34
CA PHE A 9 -1.67 -0.62 -8.53
C PHE A 9 -2.58 -0.20 -7.38
N LYS A 10 -3.53 -1.07 -7.07
CA LYS A 10 -4.24 -1.04 -5.80
C LYS A 10 -3.69 -2.15 -4.91
N ALA A 11 -3.09 -1.77 -3.80
CA ALA A 11 -2.55 -2.69 -2.80
C ALA A 11 -3.40 -2.61 -1.53
N CYS A 12 -3.49 -3.68 -0.77
CA CYS A 12 -4.19 -3.64 0.50
C CYS A 12 -3.63 -4.62 1.53
N ILE A 13 -3.88 -4.32 2.80
CA ILE A 13 -3.59 -5.21 3.93
C ILE A 13 -4.77 -5.28 4.88
N ILE A 14 -4.91 -6.42 5.56
CA ILE A 14 -5.81 -6.63 6.67
C ILE A 14 -4.97 -6.87 7.92
N LEU A 15 -5.30 -6.15 8.98
CA LEU A 15 -4.68 -6.33 10.29
C LEU A 15 -5.39 -7.44 11.08
N PRO A 16 -4.70 -8.16 11.97
CA PRO A 16 -5.29 -9.23 12.77
C PRO A 16 -6.52 -8.70 13.53
N GLY A 17 -7.58 -9.51 13.55
CA GLY A 17 -8.88 -9.18 14.12
C GLY A 17 -9.02 -9.49 15.62
N ASP A 18 -8.12 -10.32 16.16
CA ASP A 18 -8.19 -10.83 17.54
C ASP A 18 -7.35 -10.02 18.52
N VAL A 19 -7.19 -8.72 18.26
CA VAL A 19 -6.56 -7.83 19.24
C VAL A 19 -7.66 -7.39 20.21
N ASP A 20 -7.44 -7.61 21.50
CA ASP A 20 -8.35 -7.18 22.56
C ASP A 20 -8.70 -5.69 22.36
N GLU A 21 -9.97 -5.31 22.33
CA GLU A 21 -10.36 -3.90 22.17
C GLU A 21 -9.85 -3.01 23.33
N ASN A 22 -9.53 -3.63 24.48
CA ASN A 22 -8.87 -2.99 25.62
C ASN A 22 -7.36 -2.83 25.42
N ASP A 23 -6.81 -3.38 24.34
CA ASP A 23 -5.44 -3.15 23.95
C ASP A 23 -5.26 -1.68 23.57
N LEU A 24 -4.51 -0.98 24.42
CA LEU A 24 -4.19 0.43 24.24
C LEU A 24 -3.51 0.72 22.89
N ARG A 25 -2.97 -0.30 22.20
CA ARG A 25 -2.41 -0.19 20.84
C ARG A 25 -3.48 0.12 19.77
N CYS A 26 -4.71 -0.39 19.90
CA CYS A 26 -5.79 -0.14 18.94
C CYS A 26 -6.23 1.33 18.89
N TRP A 27 -5.94 2.09 19.95
CA TRP A 27 -6.26 3.51 20.08
C TRP A 27 -5.11 4.43 19.70
N ARG A 28 -3.96 3.87 19.30
CA ARG A 28 -2.80 4.65 18.89
C ARG A 28 -2.94 5.07 17.43
N ARG A 29 -2.43 6.27 17.15
CA ARG A 29 -2.17 6.70 15.78
C ARG A 29 -1.04 5.84 15.22
N ALA A 30 -1.27 5.28 14.05
CA ALA A 30 -0.26 4.55 13.30
C ALA A 30 -0.17 5.06 11.86
N TYR A 31 1.00 4.86 11.29
CA TYR A 31 1.25 5.04 9.88
C TYR A 31 1.32 3.66 9.25
N VAL A 32 0.43 3.40 8.29
CA VAL A 32 0.52 2.21 7.46
C VAL A 32 1.16 2.62 6.15
N CYS A 33 2.25 1.94 5.80
CA CYS A 33 3.05 2.21 4.63
C CYS A 33 2.92 1.06 3.63
N CYS A 34 2.88 1.40 2.34
CA CYS A 34 3.08 0.49 1.23
C CYS A 34 4.22 1.02 0.36
N ARG A 35 5.32 0.28 0.28
CA ARG A 35 6.49 0.60 -0.52
C ARG A 35 6.64 -0.40 -1.65
N ILE A 36 6.88 0.09 -2.87
CA ILE A 36 7.15 -0.74 -4.03
C ILE A 36 8.65 -0.67 -4.31
N THR A 37 9.27 -1.83 -4.42
CA THR A 37 10.69 -1.94 -4.75
C THR A 37 10.91 -2.80 -5.99
N SER A 38 12.00 -2.53 -6.69
CA SER A 38 12.48 -3.31 -7.84
C SER A 38 13.97 -3.55 -7.67
N ARG A 39 14.38 -4.82 -7.67
CA ARG A 39 15.77 -5.25 -7.39
C ARG A 39 16.34 -4.67 -6.09
N GLY A 40 15.49 -4.44 -5.10
CA GLY A 40 15.87 -3.85 -3.80
C GLY A 40 16.00 -2.32 -3.79
N ASN A 41 15.71 -1.64 -4.90
CA ASN A 41 15.62 -0.18 -4.95
C ASN A 41 14.17 0.28 -4.76
N ASP A 42 13.98 1.30 -3.95
CA ASP A 42 12.67 1.91 -3.72
C ASP A 42 12.23 2.67 -4.96
N LEU A 43 11.09 2.28 -5.53
CA LEU A 43 10.47 2.95 -6.67
C LEU A 43 9.46 3.99 -6.20
N ASN A 44 8.57 3.60 -5.28
CA ASN A 44 7.60 4.51 -4.69
C ASN A 44 7.23 4.06 -3.28
N THR A 45 6.87 5.03 -2.42
CA THR A 45 6.38 4.79 -1.07
C THR A 45 5.11 5.61 -0.81
N CYS A 46 4.02 4.93 -0.45
CA CYS A 46 2.76 5.55 -0.09
C CYS A 46 2.47 5.35 1.40
N PHE A 47 2.15 6.43 2.10
CA PHE A 47 1.77 6.40 3.52
C PHE A 47 0.30 6.74 3.71
N LYS A 48 -0.35 6.04 4.62
CA LYS A 48 -1.67 6.40 5.14
C LYS A 48 -1.63 6.51 6.65
N ILE A 49 -2.16 7.61 7.16
CA ILE A 49 -2.34 7.82 8.59
C ILE A 49 -3.63 7.09 8.99
N ALA A 50 -3.50 6.11 9.88
CA ALA A 50 -4.60 5.52 10.60
C ALA A 50 -4.69 6.21 11.97
N GLU A 51 -5.73 7.03 12.19
CA GLU A 51 -5.95 7.65 13.50
C GLU A 51 -6.15 6.60 14.60
N ARG A 52 -6.71 5.46 14.23
CA ARG A 52 -6.81 4.25 15.04
C ARG A 52 -6.55 3.03 14.18
N VAL A 53 -5.82 2.09 14.75
CA VAL A 53 -5.58 0.78 14.16
C VAL A 53 -6.66 -0.16 14.66
N VAL A 54 -7.67 -0.38 13.82
CA VAL A 54 -8.80 -1.24 14.21
C VAL A 54 -8.56 -2.65 13.71
N PRO A 55 -8.58 -3.66 14.60
CA PRO A 55 -8.43 -5.06 14.23
C PRO A 55 -9.39 -5.47 13.10
N GLY A 56 -8.90 -6.23 12.12
CA GLY A 56 -9.71 -6.70 10.99
C GLY A 56 -10.05 -5.64 9.93
N HIS A 57 -9.63 -4.38 10.10
CA HIS A 57 -9.85 -3.36 9.06
C HIS A 57 -8.94 -3.56 7.84
N LEU A 58 -9.51 -3.26 6.67
CA LEU A 58 -8.81 -3.24 5.39
C LEU A 58 -8.20 -1.86 5.15
N TYR A 59 -6.89 -1.81 4.97
CA TYR A 59 -6.16 -0.63 4.53
C TYR A 59 -5.79 -0.78 3.07
N ALA A 60 -6.32 0.07 2.19
CA ALA A 60 -6.04 0.04 0.76
C ALA A 60 -5.20 1.26 0.34
N PHE A 61 -4.27 1.06 -0.58
CA PHE A 61 -3.33 2.02 -1.15
C PHE A 61 -3.53 2.04 -2.66
N GLU A 62 -3.44 3.22 -3.26
CA GLU A 62 -3.25 3.36 -4.70
C GLU A 62 -1.83 3.88 -4.90
N VAL A 63 -1.04 3.13 -5.66
CA VAL A 63 0.37 3.42 -5.88
C VAL A 63 0.62 3.40 -7.37
N GLU A 64 1.33 4.40 -7.85
CA GLU A 64 1.67 4.59 -9.26
C GLU A 64 3.18 4.52 -9.40
N VAL A 65 3.66 3.80 -10.40
CA VAL A 65 5.09 3.63 -10.66
C VAL A 65 5.33 3.93 -12.13
N GLU A 66 6.30 4.78 -12.42
CA GLU A 66 6.65 5.10 -13.80
C GLU A 66 7.22 3.87 -14.49
N THR A 67 6.74 3.59 -15.70
CA THR A 67 7.10 2.40 -16.47
C THR A 67 8.59 2.40 -16.83
N GLU A 68 9.23 3.57 -16.93
CA GLU A 68 10.67 3.70 -17.15
C GLU A 68 11.53 3.26 -15.95
N GLU A 69 10.99 3.38 -14.73
CA GLU A 69 11.69 2.99 -13.50
C GLU A 69 11.56 1.48 -13.23
N MET A 70 10.59 0.81 -13.86
CA MET A 70 10.39 -0.64 -13.83
C MET A 70 11.44 -1.37 -14.68
N THR A 71 12.68 -1.37 -14.23
CA THR A 71 13.80 -2.08 -14.88
C THR A 71 13.79 -3.60 -14.64
N SER A 72 12.82 -4.11 -13.87
CA SER A 72 12.66 -5.51 -13.50
C SER A 72 11.27 -6.02 -13.84
N THR A 73 11.15 -7.29 -14.21
CA THR A 73 9.86 -7.98 -14.36
C THR A 73 9.22 -8.33 -13.02
N GLU A 74 9.97 -8.20 -11.93
CA GLU A 74 9.53 -8.47 -10.57
C GLU A 74 9.46 -7.18 -9.77
N LEU A 75 8.30 -6.95 -9.14
CA LEU A 75 8.05 -5.88 -8.19
C LEU A 75 7.76 -6.50 -6.82
N VAL A 76 8.30 -5.90 -5.76
CA VAL A 76 8.05 -6.31 -4.38
C VAL A 76 7.29 -5.22 -3.66
N PHE A 77 6.13 -5.58 -3.12
CA PHE A 77 5.32 -4.72 -2.27
C PHE A 77 5.67 -5.02 -0.81
N VAL A 78 6.18 -4.01 -0.11
CA VAL A 78 6.54 -4.08 1.31
C VAL A 78 5.52 -3.27 2.09
N PHE A 79 4.92 -3.89 3.09
CA PHE A 79 3.96 -3.24 3.97
C PHE A 79 4.55 -3.10 5.36
N GLU A 80 4.41 -1.92 5.96
CA GLU A 80 4.94 -1.63 7.28
C GLU A 80 3.90 -0.87 8.11
N ILE A 81 3.86 -1.15 9.41
CA ILE A 81 3.00 -0.46 10.37
C ILE A 81 3.91 0.21 11.40
N GLN A 82 3.86 1.53 11.47
CA GLN A 82 4.67 2.32 12.40
C GLN A 82 3.76 3.02 13.40
N PHE A 83 4.01 2.84 14.70
CA PHE A 83 3.24 3.48 15.77
C PHE A 83 3.96 4.73 16.27
N ASP A 84 3.22 5.76 16.68
CA ASP A 84 3.81 6.94 17.32
C ASP A 84 4.42 6.55 18.68
N TYR A 85 5.75 6.62 18.79
CA TYR A 85 6.59 6.01 19.83
C TYR A 85 6.56 6.72 21.19
N SER A 86 5.55 7.52 21.51
CA SER A 86 5.65 8.40 22.69
C SER A 86 5.64 7.67 24.03
N LEU A 87 5.13 6.44 24.17
CA LEU A 87 5.03 5.77 25.47
C LEU A 87 5.12 4.22 25.37
N VAL A 88 6.23 3.69 25.91
CA VAL A 88 6.47 2.32 26.42
C VAL A 88 7.13 1.30 25.47
N GLU A 89 8.24 0.79 26.00
CA GLU A 89 8.96 -0.46 25.71
C GLU A 89 8.01 -1.65 25.50
N ARG A 90 7.58 -1.86 24.26
CA ARG A 90 7.35 -3.18 23.66
C ARG A 90 6.97 -2.97 22.20
N SER A 91 7.97 -3.05 21.33
CA SER A 91 7.77 -3.29 19.91
C SER A 91 7.28 -4.73 19.73
N GLU A 92 6.06 -5.02 20.16
CA GLU A 92 5.37 -6.19 19.64
C GLU A 92 5.04 -5.84 18.19
N GLU A 93 5.74 -6.50 17.27
CA GLU A 93 5.55 -6.36 15.83
C GLU A 93 4.10 -6.74 15.52
N TRP A 94 3.34 -5.80 14.95
CA TRP A 94 2.01 -6.11 14.46
C TRP A 94 2.17 -6.96 13.21
N GLU A 95 1.67 -8.19 13.25
CA GLU A 95 1.64 -9.05 12.06
C GLU A 95 0.57 -8.57 11.09
N ILE A 96 0.85 -8.71 9.79
CA ILE A 96 -0.14 -8.50 8.74
C ILE A 96 -0.83 -9.84 8.52
N LYS A 97 -2.16 -9.89 8.67
CA LYS A 97 -2.93 -11.12 8.51
C LYS A 97 -3.04 -11.53 7.05
N GLU A 98 -3.33 -10.56 6.20
CA GLU A 98 -3.55 -10.78 4.77
C GLU A 98 -3.10 -9.55 3.98
N CYS A 99 -2.59 -9.76 2.77
CA CYS A 99 -2.28 -8.70 1.82
C CYS A 99 -2.78 -9.05 0.42
N GLY A 100 -3.06 -8.03 -0.38
CA GLY A 100 -3.55 -8.18 -1.75
C GLY A 100 -3.02 -7.08 -2.67
N MET A 101 -2.94 -7.40 -3.96
CA MET A 101 -2.53 -6.45 -5.00
C MET A 101 -3.36 -6.68 -6.27
N LEU A 102 -3.76 -5.58 -6.89
CA LEU A 102 -4.43 -5.54 -8.18
C LEU A 102 -3.78 -4.48 -9.07
N GLN A 103 -3.28 -4.88 -10.24
CA GLN A 103 -2.85 -3.93 -11.26
C GLN A 103 -4.07 -3.27 -11.91
N LEU A 104 -4.06 -1.94 -11.99
CA LEU A 104 -5.09 -1.14 -12.65
C LEU A 104 -4.64 -0.87 -14.09
N LEU A 105 -5.39 -1.38 -15.06
CA LEU A 105 -5.16 -1.09 -16.47
C LEU A 105 -5.82 0.25 -16.82
N GLU A 106 -5.05 1.19 -17.37
CA GLU A 106 -5.64 2.36 -18.00
C GLU A 106 -6.36 1.90 -19.27
N VAL A 107 -7.69 2.06 -19.30
CA VAL A 107 -8.47 1.78 -20.50
C VAL A 107 -8.08 2.82 -21.55
N PRO A 108 -7.61 2.42 -22.75
CA PRO A 108 -7.35 3.39 -23.81
C PRO A 108 -8.64 4.15 -24.11
N SER A 109 -8.64 5.46 -23.89
CA SER A 109 -9.73 6.31 -24.36
C SER A 109 -9.74 6.24 -25.87
N LEU A 110 -10.72 5.52 -26.43
CA LEU A 110 -11.03 5.60 -27.86
C LEU A 110 -11.45 7.04 -28.14
N HIS A 111 -10.50 7.87 -28.60
CA HIS A 111 -10.83 9.07 -29.34
C HIS A 111 -11.63 8.60 -30.56
N ALA A 112 -12.95 8.78 -30.49
CA ALA A 112 -13.82 8.63 -31.63
C ALA A 112 -13.48 9.77 -32.61
N ASP A 113 -12.54 9.51 -33.52
CA ASP A 113 -12.36 10.31 -34.72
C ASP A 113 -13.63 10.16 -35.57
N LYS A 114 -14.59 11.05 -35.29
CA LYS A 114 -15.70 11.33 -36.21
C LYS A 114 -15.14 12.22 -37.32
N HIS A 115 -14.58 11.60 -38.35
CA HIS A 115 -14.49 12.24 -39.66
C HIS A 115 -15.82 11.99 -40.38
N TYR A 116 -16.66 13.03 -40.44
CA TYR A 116 -17.71 13.20 -41.44
C TYR A 116 -17.14 13.97 -42.62
#